data_AF-A0A2V7YEK9-F1
#
_entry.id   AF-A0A2V7YEK9-F1
#
_cell.length_a   1.000
_cell.length_b   1.000
_cell.length_c   1.000
_cell.angle_alpha   90.00
_cell.angle_beta   90.00
_cell.angle_gamma   90.00
#
_symmetry.space_group_name_H-M   'P 1'
#
loop_
_entity.id
_entity.type
_entity.pdbx_description
1 polymer ?
#
loop_
_entity_poly.entity_id
_entity_poly.type
_entity_poly.pdbx_seq_one_letter_code
_entity_poly.pdbx_strand_id
1 'polypeptide(L)'
;MRKFLLALLLCSAAQAQEHFGTIVFPNSGKSEAQPAFLRGVLLLHNFAYPQAERAFVEAQKIDPKFALAYWGEAMTYNHPIWHEVDVEAGRRVLQDLRPLASSVTPRERGYIDAIEALYSPGDKATRDRAYGQAMERLARSNPNDVEAHVFWALSILGTRARNETDPRTAIEAAAILEELFTMHQDHPGVLHYLIHAYDDPIHAPLGLRAARRYANVASSAPHALHMPSHIFLQLGMWDETARSNEAAYALSKEWGKPDLHSLQWLQYAYLQTHRYADAKRLLDEVKNHDEDNAHENMQIRYAVETGEWSAFDFSSSFGRGMRAIAEKRFDDAQKAIDSTSDEVEKLELTALFASARGNTSDALRFAQLAIAAEEKLGVPSGPPDDFKPAHELYGELLLQVDRPKEALEQFQTSLLRTPNRALRTRTS
;
A
#
# COMPACT_ATOMS: atom_id res chain seq x y z
N MET A 1 65.77 26.53 -9.12
CA MET A 1 64.86 26.18 -10.25
C MET A 1 63.74 25.31 -9.71
N ARG A 2 62.48 25.78 -9.85
CA ARG A 2 61.17 25.05 -9.89
C ARG A 2 60.87 24.04 -8.76
N LYS A 3 59.64 23.83 -8.27
CA LYS A 3 58.29 24.43 -8.29
C LYS A 3 57.48 23.53 -7.32
N PHE A 4 56.50 24.10 -6.62
CA PHE A 4 55.29 23.49 -6.03
C PHE A 4 55.08 21.97 -6.17
N LEU A 5 54.72 21.29 -5.06
CA LEU A 5 53.73 20.21 -5.09
C LEU A 5 52.59 20.50 -4.11
N LEU A 6 51.41 20.47 -4.68
CA LEU A 6 50.09 20.79 -4.17
C LEU A 6 49.56 19.60 -3.35
N ALA A 7 49.05 19.85 -2.14
CA ALA A 7 48.26 18.87 -1.41
C ALA A 7 46.84 18.82 -2.03
N LEU A 8 46.48 17.71 -2.67
CA LEU A 8 45.08 17.36 -2.92
C LEU A 8 44.71 16.21 -1.97
N LEU A 9 44.07 16.58 -0.86
CA LEU A 9 43.22 15.66 -0.11
C LEU A 9 41.86 15.63 -0.83
N LEU A 10 41.67 14.63 -1.69
CA LEU A 10 40.37 14.26 -2.22
C LEU A 10 39.56 13.67 -1.07
N CYS A 11 38.62 14.45 -0.52
CA CYS A 11 37.47 13.91 0.19
C CYS A 11 36.56 13.24 -0.85
N SER A 12 36.74 11.93 -1.03
CA SER A 12 35.70 11.10 -1.63
C SER A 12 34.63 10.90 -0.56
N ALA A 13 33.50 11.59 -0.67
CA ALA A 13 32.30 11.20 0.06
C ALA A 13 31.98 9.75 -0.38
N ALA A 14 32.08 8.80 0.54
CA ALA A 14 31.60 7.45 0.30
C ALA A 14 30.10 7.55 0.03
N GLN A 15 29.70 7.42 -1.23
CA GLN A 15 28.31 7.23 -1.60
C GLN A 15 27.87 5.95 -0.91
N ALA A 16 26.94 6.05 0.05
CA ALA A 16 26.39 4.87 0.70
C ALA A 16 25.88 3.91 -0.38
N GLN A 17 26.31 2.66 -0.32
CA GLN A 17 25.88 1.65 -1.28
C GLN A 17 24.36 1.49 -1.16
N GLU A 18 23.63 1.60 -2.27
CA GLU A 18 22.19 1.39 -2.27
C GLU A 18 21.87 -0.09 -1.99
N HIS A 19 20.91 -0.35 -1.10
CA HIS A 19 20.43 -1.68 -0.73
C HIS A 19 18.96 -1.83 -1.12
N PHE A 20 18.70 -2.60 -2.19
CA PHE A 20 17.36 -2.90 -2.71
C PHE A 20 17.01 -4.39 -2.66
N GLY A 21 17.88 -5.21 -2.05
CA GLY A 21 17.81 -6.67 -2.01
C GLY A 21 18.76 -7.34 -3.00
N THR A 22 18.62 -8.66 -3.17
CA THR A 22 19.47 -9.48 -4.04
C THR A 22 18.62 -10.33 -4.97
N ILE A 23 18.99 -10.35 -6.26
CA ILE A 23 18.35 -11.16 -7.29
C ILE A 23 19.40 -11.83 -8.19
N VAL A 24 18.98 -12.86 -8.92
CA VAL A 24 19.75 -13.45 -10.02
C VAL A 24 18.82 -13.54 -11.22
N PHE A 25 19.13 -12.81 -12.29
CA PHE A 25 18.33 -12.79 -13.51
C PHE A 25 19.20 -13.12 -14.73
N PRO A 26 19.47 -14.41 -15.02
CA PRO A 26 20.28 -14.79 -16.17
C PRO A 26 19.65 -14.33 -17.48
N ASN A 27 20.40 -13.64 -18.33
CA ASN A 27 19.89 -13.07 -19.57
C ASN A 27 21.00 -12.90 -20.63
N SER A 28 20.61 -12.50 -21.83
CA SER A 28 21.47 -12.36 -23.01
C SER A 28 22.13 -10.98 -23.16
N GLY A 29 21.83 -10.02 -22.29
CA GLY A 29 22.39 -8.68 -22.34
C GLY A 29 23.90 -8.67 -22.05
N LYS A 30 24.62 -7.71 -22.64
CA LYS A 30 26.06 -7.53 -22.38
C LYS A 30 26.36 -7.34 -20.90
N SER A 31 27.54 -7.80 -20.47
CA SER A 31 28.03 -7.66 -19.10
C SER A 31 27.96 -6.23 -18.57
N GLU A 32 28.24 -5.26 -19.44
CA GLU A 32 28.28 -3.83 -19.13
C GLU A 32 26.90 -3.25 -18.84
N ALA A 33 25.83 -3.85 -19.37
CA ALA A 33 24.45 -3.42 -19.13
C ALA A 33 23.83 -4.07 -17.88
N GLN A 34 24.43 -5.15 -17.36
CA GLN A 34 23.88 -5.91 -16.22
C GLN A 34 23.69 -5.07 -14.95
N PRO A 35 24.62 -4.19 -14.53
CA PRO A 35 24.43 -3.39 -13.32
C PRO A 35 23.17 -2.52 -13.39
N ALA A 36 22.94 -1.84 -14.52
CA ALA A 36 21.76 -1.00 -14.73
C ALA A 36 20.48 -1.84 -14.81
N PHE A 37 20.51 -2.97 -15.53
CA PHE A 37 19.36 -3.86 -15.66
C PHE A 37 18.94 -4.48 -14.31
N LEU A 38 19.88 -5.09 -13.57
CA LEU A 38 19.59 -5.71 -12.28
C LEU A 38 19.12 -4.67 -11.25
N ARG A 39 19.71 -3.47 -11.27
CA ARG A 39 19.21 -2.34 -10.46
C ARG A 39 17.76 -1.99 -10.84
N GLY A 40 17.44 -1.96 -12.12
CA GLY A 40 16.08 -1.76 -12.62
C GLY A 40 15.09 -2.80 -12.09
N VAL A 41 15.43 -4.09 -12.15
CA VAL A 41 14.56 -5.17 -11.65
C VAL A 41 14.39 -5.10 -10.13
N LEU A 42 15.46 -4.82 -9.38
CA LEU A 42 15.36 -4.59 -7.93
C LEU A 42 14.42 -3.44 -7.60
N LEU A 43 14.57 -2.30 -8.28
CA LEU A 43 13.69 -1.13 -8.10
C LEU A 43 12.24 -1.44 -8.50
N LEU A 44 12.04 -2.22 -9.57
CA LEU A 44 10.72 -2.67 -10.00
C LEU A 44 10.05 -3.54 -8.93
N HIS A 45 10.78 -4.47 -8.30
CA HIS A 45 10.24 -5.25 -7.19
C HIS A 45 9.89 -4.40 -5.96
N ASN A 46 10.59 -3.29 -5.75
CA ASN A 46 10.33 -2.34 -4.67
C ASN A 46 9.31 -1.26 -5.06
N PHE A 47 8.64 -1.37 -6.21
CA PHE A 47 7.67 -0.40 -6.76
C PHE A 47 8.23 1.03 -6.90
N ALA A 48 9.54 1.16 -7.07
CA ALA A 48 10.21 2.42 -7.37
C ALA A 48 10.21 2.69 -8.89
N TYR A 49 9.01 2.77 -9.49
CA TYR A 49 8.83 2.73 -10.94
C TYR A 49 9.62 3.82 -11.71
N PRO A 50 9.63 5.11 -11.31
CA PRO A 50 10.42 6.13 -12.02
C PRO A 50 11.94 5.88 -11.97
N GLN A 51 12.44 5.34 -10.86
CA GLN A 51 13.84 4.98 -10.68
C GLN A 51 14.18 3.73 -11.51
N ALA A 52 13.28 2.75 -11.55
CA ALA A 52 13.43 1.53 -12.34
C ALA A 52 13.48 1.85 -13.84
N GLU A 53 12.57 2.72 -14.32
CA GLU A 53 12.50 3.16 -15.71
C GLU A 53 13.86 3.75 -16.14
N ARG A 54 14.40 4.69 -15.35
CA ARG A 54 15.72 5.30 -15.61
C ARG A 54 16.83 4.26 -15.72
N ALA A 55 16.83 3.24 -14.87
CA ALA A 55 17.82 2.17 -14.88
C ALA A 55 17.70 1.25 -16.11
N PHE A 56 16.46 0.95 -16.53
CA PHE A 56 16.22 0.18 -17.76
C PHE A 56 16.62 0.97 -19.01
N VAL A 57 16.27 2.26 -19.09
CA VAL A 57 16.70 3.15 -20.18
C VAL A 57 18.23 3.28 -20.24
N GLU A 58 18.92 3.29 -19.09
CA GLU A 58 20.38 3.24 -19.05
C GLU A 58 20.92 1.91 -19.61
N ALA A 59 20.34 0.77 -19.22
CA ALA A 59 20.73 -0.54 -19.77
C ALA A 59 20.54 -0.60 -21.30
N GLN A 60 19.45 -0.02 -21.82
CA GLN A 60 19.22 0.08 -23.27
C GLN A 60 20.29 0.93 -23.98
N LYS A 61 20.71 2.06 -23.38
CA LYS A 61 21.78 2.90 -23.95
C LYS A 61 23.11 2.15 -24.03
N ILE A 62 23.41 1.31 -23.04
CA ILE A 62 24.64 0.50 -23.00
C ILE A 62 24.56 -0.67 -23.99
N ASP A 63 23.41 -1.33 -24.08
CA ASP A 63 23.16 -2.43 -25.02
C ASP A 63 21.81 -2.30 -25.73
N PRO A 64 21.76 -1.59 -26.89
CA PRO A 64 20.51 -1.36 -27.63
C PRO A 64 19.84 -2.62 -28.19
N LYS A 65 20.52 -3.79 -28.13
CA LYS A 65 19.96 -5.08 -28.53
C LYS A 65 19.42 -5.89 -27.35
N PHE A 66 19.53 -5.36 -26.12
CA PHE A 66 19.12 -6.06 -24.92
C PHE A 66 17.61 -6.00 -24.73
N ALA A 67 16.89 -6.95 -25.32
CA ALA A 67 15.44 -7.00 -25.33
C ALA A 67 14.81 -6.90 -23.92
N LEU A 68 15.40 -7.54 -22.90
CA LEU A 68 14.84 -7.46 -21.55
C LEU A 68 14.97 -6.07 -20.91
N ALA A 69 15.89 -5.21 -21.35
CA ALA A 69 15.93 -3.83 -20.87
C ALA A 69 14.71 -3.03 -21.35
N TYR A 70 14.20 -3.30 -22.55
CA TYR A 70 12.94 -2.74 -23.05
C TYR A 70 11.72 -3.38 -22.38
N TRP A 71 11.74 -4.69 -22.13
CA TRP A 71 10.73 -5.35 -21.30
C TRP A 71 10.62 -4.70 -19.92
N GLY A 72 11.77 -4.43 -19.27
CA GLY A 72 11.82 -3.82 -17.95
C GLY A 72 11.23 -2.42 -17.93
N GLU A 73 11.54 -1.59 -18.93
CA GLU A 73 10.91 -0.27 -19.09
C GLU A 73 9.39 -0.41 -19.31
N ALA A 74 8.94 -1.34 -20.16
CA ALA A 74 7.52 -1.56 -20.35
C ALA A 74 6.82 -1.96 -19.04
N MET A 75 7.45 -2.78 -18.20
CA MET A 75 6.92 -3.18 -16.90
C MET A 75 6.70 -2.00 -15.93
N THR A 76 7.44 -0.88 -16.07
CA THR A 76 7.27 0.27 -15.16
C THR A 76 5.98 1.06 -15.38
N TYR A 77 5.27 0.79 -16.48
CA TYR A 77 4.00 1.44 -16.80
C TYR A 77 2.77 0.61 -16.38
N ASN A 78 2.96 -0.48 -15.62
CA ASN A 78 1.88 -1.26 -15.02
C ASN A 78 2.10 -1.40 -13.52
N HIS A 79 1.19 -0.85 -12.73
CA HIS A 79 1.23 -0.89 -11.26
C HIS A 79 0.07 -1.76 -10.77
N PRO A 80 0.25 -3.10 -10.75
CA PRO A 80 -0.85 -4.05 -10.66
C PRO A 80 -1.67 -3.89 -9.37
N ILE A 81 -1.00 -3.64 -8.24
CA ILE A 81 -1.63 -3.50 -6.93
C ILE A 81 -2.39 -2.17 -6.79
N TRP A 82 -1.96 -1.12 -7.48
CA TRP A 82 -2.62 0.19 -7.46
C TRP A 82 -3.70 0.34 -8.53
N HIS A 83 -3.87 -0.67 -9.38
CA HIS A 83 -4.78 -0.66 -10.53
C HIS A 83 -4.46 0.41 -11.59
N GLU A 84 -3.23 0.92 -11.60
CA GLU A 84 -2.78 1.97 -12.52
C GLU A 84 -2.02 1.34 -13.69
N VAL A 85 -2.32 1.80 -14.91
CA VAL A 85 -1.61 1.35 -16.10
C VAL A 85 -1.61 2.45 -17.16
N ASP A 86 -0.41 2.82 -17.63
CA ASP A 86 -0.25 3.64 -18.82
C ASP A 86 -0.07 2.72 -20.03
N VAL A 87 -1.20 2.38 -20.64
CA VAL A 87 -1.26 1.47 -21.79
C VAL A 87 -0.55 2.07 -23.00
N GLU A 88 -0.62 3.39 -23.18
CA GLU A 88 -0.01 4.05 -24.34
C GLU A 88 1.51 4.07 -24.23
N ALA A 89 2.05 4.41 -23.06
CA ALA A 89 3.48 4.40 -22.82
C ALA A 89 4.06 2.98 -22.95
N GLY A 90 3.44 1.98 -22.31
CA GLY A 90 3.88 0.60 -22.46
C GLY A 90 3.88 0.13 -23.92
N ARG A 91 2.82 0.44 -24.68
CA ARG A 91 2.75 0.11 -26.12
C ARG A 91 3.81 0.82 -26.96
N ARG A 92 4.21 2.05 -26.62
CA ARG A 92 5.31 2.74 -27.30
C ARG A 92 6.62 1.97 -27.14
N VAL A 93 6.96 1.55 -25.92
CA VAL A 93 8.16 0.73 -25.66
C VAL A 93 8.11 -0.61 -26.42
N LEU A 94 6.93 -1.23 -26.51
CA LEU A 94 6.76 -2.48 -27.27
C LEU A 94 7.04 -2.33 -28.77
N GLN A 95 6.91 -1.13 -29.36
CA GLN A 95 7.27 -0.91 -30.76
C GLN A 95 8.77 -1.08 -30.98
N ASP A 96 9.59 -0.66 -30.01
CA ASP A 96 11.05 -0.78 -30.05
C ASP A 96 11.54 -2.18 -29.63
N LEU A 97 10.78 -2.88 -28.77
CA LEU A 97 11.08 -4.26 -28.35
C LEU A 97 10.86 -5.28 -29.47
N ARG A 98 9.78 -5.16 -30.25
CA ARG A 98 9.37 -6.16 -31.25
C ARG A 98 10.48 -6.60 -32.22
N PRO A 99 11.28 -5.70 -32.83
CA PRO A 99 12.37 -6.09 -33.73
C PRO A 99 13.45 -6.94 -33.05
N LEU A 100 13.66 -6.78 -31.74
CA LEU A 100 14.70 -7.49 -30.98
C LEU A 100 14.28 -8.92 -30.60
N ALA A 101 12.97 -9.16 -30.53
CA ALA A 101 12.42 -10.38 -29.98
C ALA A 101 12.82 -11.64 -30.78
N SER A 102 13.11 -11.54 -32.07
CA SER A 102 13.48 -12.71 -32.90
C SER A 102 14.81 -13.37 -32.50
N SER A 103 15.66 -12.67 -31.74
CA SER A 103 17.01 -13.12 -31.38
C SER A 103 17.19 -13.51 -29.92
N VAL A 104 16.10 -13.57 -29.14
CA VAL A 104 16.15 -13.87 -27.70
C VAL A 104 16.06 -15.37 -27.41
N THR A 105 16.48 -15.76 -26.20
CA THR A 105 16.32 -17.14 -25.72
C THR A 105 14.83 -17.52 -25.53
N PRO A 106 14.47 -18.82 -25.50
CA PRO A 106 13.09 -19.23 -25.20
C PRO A 106 12.53 -18.70 -23.86
N ARG A 107 13.40 -18.55 -22.85
CA ARG A 107 13.03 -17.96 -21.55
C ARG A 107 12.66 -16.48 -21.71
N GLU A 108 13.55 -15.70 -22.32
CA GLU A 108 13.32 -14.27 -22.57
C GLU A 108 12.11 -14.04 -23.48
N ARG A 109 11.89 -14.93 -24.46
CA ARG A 109 10.69 -14.94 -25.29
C ARG A 109 9.43 -15.03 -24.44
N GLY A 110 9.39 -15.89 -23.42
CA GLY A 110 8.22 -15.98 -22.54
C GLY A 110 7.94 -14.68 -21.76
N TYR A 111 8.97 -13.94 -21.32
CA TYR A 111 8.78 -12.61 -20.71
C TYR A 111 8.23 -11.59 -21.71
N ILE A 112 8.72 -11.61 -22.95
CA ILE A 112 8.25 -10.74 -24.03
C ILE A 112 6.78 -11.05 -24.37
N ASP A 113 6.44 -12.33 -24.50
CA ASP A 113 5.07 -12.75 -24.83
C ASP A 113 4.09 -12.35 -23.71
N ALA A 114 4.53 -12.40 -22.44
CA ALA A 114 3.74 -11.93 -21.31
C ALA A 114 3.51 -10.41 -21.36
N ILE A 115 4.56 -9.60 -21.53
CA ILE A 115 4.39 -8.13 -21.58
C ILE A 115 3.57 -7.68 -22.80
N GLU A 116 3.68 -8.39 -23.93
CA GLU A 116 2.82 -8.15 -25.09
C GLU A 116 1.34 -8.45 -24.78
N ALA A 117 1.06 -9.49 -23.99
CA ALA A 117 -0.30 -9.80 -23.52
C ALA A 117 -0.85 -8.71 -22.57
N LEU A 118 -0.02 -8.17 -21.67
CA LEU A 118 -0.40 -7.10 -20.74
C LEU A 118 -0.82 -5.80 -21.46
N TYR A 119 -0.24 -5.55 -22.63
CA TYR A 119 -0.52 -4.37 -23.46
C TYR A 119 -1.36 -4.68 -24.71
N SER A 120 -1.95 -5.88 -24.79
CA SER A 120 -2.87 -6.25 -25.85
C SER A 120 -4.14 -5.36 -25.88
N PRO A 121 -4.93 -5.35 -26.97
CA PRO A 121 -6.24 -4.68 -26.97
C PRO A 121 -7.21 -5.30 -25.95
N GLY A 122 -8.14 -4.51 -25.41
CA GLY A 122 -9.16 -4.97 -24.46
C GLY A 122 -9.19 -4.16 -23.17
N ASP A 123 -10.10 -4.49 -22.26
CA ASP A 123 -10.15 -3.90 -20.92
C ASP A 123 -9.02 -4.42 -20.01
N LYS A 124 -8.82 -3.78 -18.85
CA LYS A 124 -7.75 -4.16 -17.90
C LYS A 124 -7.87 -5.62 -17.46
N ALA A 125 -9.07 -6.03 -17.06
CA ALA A 125 -9.33 -7.39 -16.58
C ALA A 125 -8.95 -8.47 -17.62
N THR A 126 -9.21 -8.22 -18.91
CA THR A 126 -8.84 -9.14 -20.00
C THR A 126 -7.33 -9.20 -20.19
N ARG A 127 -6.64 -8.06 -20.14
CA ARG A 127 -5.18 -8.00 -20.28
C ARG A 127 -4.47 -8.63 -19.08
N ASP A 128 -4.93 -8.37 -17.86
CA ASP A 128 -4.36 -8.96 -16.65
C ASP A 128 -4.49 -10.49 -16.65
N ARG A 129 -5.65 -11.03 -17.06
CA ARG A 129 -5.83 -12.47 -17.24
C ARG A 129 -4.87 -13.04 -18.28
N ALA A 130 -4.73 -12.37 -19.43
CA ALA A 130 -3.83 -12.83 -20.49
C ALA A 130 -2.35 -12.79 -20.05
N TYR A 131 -1.95 -11.73 -19.34
CA TYR A 131 -0.63 -11.59 -18.73
C TYR A 131 -0.36 -12.68 -17.69
N GLY A 132 -1.28 -12.89 -16.74
CA GLY A 132 -1.15 -13.90 -15.70
C GLY A 132 -1.03 -15.32 -16.28
N GLN A 133 -1.83 -15.66 -17.29
CA GLN A 133 -1.70 -16.94 -18.00
C GLN A 133 -0.37 -17.08 -18.75
N ALA A 134 0.17 -16.00 -19.32
CA ALA A 134 1.48 -16.03 -19.96
C ALA A 134 2.61 -16.20 -18.94
N MET A 135 2.54 -15.51 -17.81
CA MET A 135 3.48 -15.66 -16.70
C MET A 135 3.44 -17.06 -16.08
N GLU A 136 2.24 -17.63 -15.91
CA GLU A 136 2.09 -19.02 -15.46
C GLU A 136 2.81 -19.99 -16.41
N ARG A 137 2.57 -19.88 -17.73
CA ARG A 137 3.22 -20.73 -18.72
C ARG A 137 4.74 -20.59 -18.69
N LEU A 138 5.24 -19.37 -18.55
CA LEU A 138 6.67 -19.10 -18.45
C LEU A 138 7.26 -19.77 -17.19
N ALA A 139 6.66 -19.55 -16.02
CA ALA A 139 7.11 -20.11 -14.76
C ALA A 139 7.12 -21.64 -14.78
N ARG A 140 6.01 -22.27 -15.22
CA ARG A 140 5.91 -23.74 -15.32
C ARG A 140 6.91 -24.34 -16.30
N SER A 141 7.25 -23.63 -17.37
CA SER A 141 8.26 -24.08 -18.35
C SER A 141 9.69 -23.90 -17.85
N ASN A 142 9.90 -23.09 -16.81
CA ASN A 142 11.19 -22.77 -16.23
C ASN A 142 11.13 -22.89 -14.69
N PRO A 143 10.98 -24.11 -14.13
CA PRO A 143 10.71 -24.32 -12.70
C PRO A 143 11.77 -23.75 -11.75
N ASN A 144 13.00 -23.55 -12.22
CA ASN A 144 14.09 -22.97 -11.43
C ASN A 144 14.25 -21.45 -11.62
N ASP A 145 13.40 -20.82 -12.43
CA ASP A 145 13.43 -19.38 -12.67
C ASP A 145 12.64 -18.64 -11.58
N VAL A 146 13.38 -18.14 -10.58
CA VAL A 146 12.82 -17.42 -9.43
C VAL A 146 12.00 -16.22 -9.88
N GLU A 147 12.53 -15.41 -10.80
CA GLU A 147 11.90 -14.18 -11.28
C GLU A 147 10.56 -14.49 -11.97
N ALA A 148 10.49 -15.57 -12.75
CA ALA A 148 9.25 -15.95 -13.42
C ALA A 148 8.14 -16.30 -12.43
N HIS A 149 8.47 -17.03 -11.35
CA HIS A 149 7.53 -17.38 -10.30
C HIS A 149 7.13 -16.15 -9.47
N VAL A 150 8.07 -15.26 -9.16
CA VAL A 150 7.80 -14.02 -8.42
C VAL A 150 6.87 -13.09 -9.21
N PHE A 151 7.12 -12.88 -10.51
CA PHE A 151 6.23 -12.07 -11.36
C PHE A 151 4.90 -12.76 -11.65
N TRP A 152 4.85 -14.10 -11.68
CA TRP A 152 3.60 -14.84 -11.75
C TRP A 152 2.75 -14.62 -10.49
N ALA A 153 3.33 -14.75 -9.30
CA ALA A 153 2.64 -14.44 -8.05
C ALA A 153 2.14 -12.99 -7.99
N LEU A 154 2.95 -12.02 -8.44
CA LEU A 154 2.51 -10.63 -8.56
C LEU A 154 1.34 -10.47 -9.52
N SER A 155 1.35 -11.19 -10.65
CA SER A 155 0.26 -11.14 -11.62
C SER A 155 -1.06 -11.64 -11.02
N ILE A 156 -1.02 -12.65 -10.16
CA ILE A 156 -2.18 -13.16 -9.42
C ILE A 156 -2.69 -12.10 -8.43
N LEU A 157 -1.80 -11.49 -7.65
CA LEU A 157 -2.20 -10.41 -6.73
C LEU A 157 -2.82 -9.22 -7.46
N GLY A 158 -2.30 -8.89 -8.65
CA GLY A 158 -2.79 -7.79 -9.48
C GLY A 158 -4.19 -7.96 -10.07
N THR A 159 -4.81 -9.14 -9.97
CA THR A 159 -6.20 -9.36 -10.44
C THR A 159 -7.26 -9.09 -9.38
N ARG A 160 -6.87 -8.98 -8.10
CA ARG A 160 -7.81 -8.72 -7.00
C ARG A 160 -8.41 -7.32 -7.15
N ALA A 161 -9.72 -7.14 -6.96
CA ALA A 161 -10.29 -5.80 -6.98
C ALA A 161 -9.89 -5.01 -5.72
N ARG A 162 -9.84 -3.68 -5.85
CA ARG A 162 -9.65 -2.76 -4.73
C ARG A 162 -10.78 -3.00 -3.71
N ASN A 163 -10.41 -3.30 -2.46
CA ASN A 163 -11.32 -3.55 -1.35
C ASN A 163 -12.18 -4.83 -1.47
N GLU A 164 -11.73 -5.82 -2.24
CA GLU A 164 -12.36 -7.15 -2.27
C GLU A 164 -11.69 -8.11 -1.28
N THR A 165 -12.50 -8.78 -0.46
CA THR A 165 -12.04 -9.94 0.32
C THR A 165 -11.93 -11.15 -0.57
N ASP A 166 -10.75 -11.32 -1.16
CA ASP A 166 -10.38 -12.50 -1.94
C ASP A 166 -9.17 -13.22 -1.33
N PRO A 167 -9.37 -13.92 -0.19
CA PRO A 167 -8.30 -14.68 0.45
C PRO A 167 -7.84 -15.85 -0.44
N ARG A 168 -8.67 -16.34 -1.35
CA ARG A 168 -8.28 -17.45 -2.23
C ARG A 168 -7.14 -17.03 -3.15
N THR A 169 -7.31 -15.92 -3.88
CA THR A 169 -6.29 -15.40 -4.80
C THR A 169 -5.04 -14.96 -4.05
N ALA A 170 -5.20 -14.35 -2.87
CA ALA A 170 -4.07 -13.98 -2.02
C ALA A 170 -3.24 -15.21 -1.58
N ILE A 171 -3.90 -16.26 -1.09
CA ILE A 171 -3.23 -17.49 -0.65
C ILE A 171 -2.63 -18.29 -1.83
N GLU A 172 -3.25 -18.23 -3.02
CA GLU A 172 -2.66 -18.82 -4.23
C GLU A 172 -1.31 -18.18 -4.58
N ALA A 173 -1.24 -16.85 -4.58
CA ALA A 173 0.02 -16.13 -4.78
C ALA A 173 1.02 -16.43 -3.66
N ALA A 174 0.56 -16.46 -2.40
CA ALA A 174 1.41 -16.78 -1.27
C ALA A 174 2.04 -18.18 -1.39
N ALA A 175 1.29 -19.18 -1.84
CA ALA A 175 1.78 -20.55 -1.97
C ALA A 175 3.00 -20.64 -2.92
N ILE A 176 2.96 -19.91 -4.05
CA ILE A 176 4.10 -19.82 -4.97
C ILE A 176 5.31 -19.16 -4.28
N LEU A 177 5.08 -18.07 -3.54
CA LEU A 177 6.14 -17.30 -2.90
C LEU A 177 6.74 -18.01 -1.68
N GLU A 178 5.96 -18.80 -0.96
CA GLU A 178 6.39 -19.59 0.20
C GLU A 178 7.46 -20.62 -0.18
N GLU A 179 7.30 -21.27 -1.33
CA GLU A 179 8.31 -22.20 -1.86
C GLU A 179 9.65 -21.48 -2.08
N LEU A 180 9.60 -20.26 -2.61
CA LEU A 180 10.79 -19.44 -2.86
C LEU A 180 11.41 -18.87 -1.59
N PHE A 181 10.59 -18.45 -0.63
CA PHE A 181 11.04 -17.77 0.59
C PHE A 181 12.03 -18.61 1.40
N THR A 182 11.94 -19.94 1.36
CA THR A 182 12.87 -20.82 2.08
C THR A 182 14.33 -20.65 1.60
N MET A 183 14.53 -20.35 0.31
CA MET A 183 15.86 -20.27 -0.32
C MET A 183 16.25 -18.84 -0.73
N HIS A 184 15.28 -17.97 -1.00
CA HIS A 184 15.46 -16.62 -1.57
C HIS A 184 15.04 -15.55 -0.59
N GLN A 185 15.62 -15.67 0.59
CA GLN A 185 15.29 -14.90 1.76
C GLN A 185 15.66 -13.41 1.67
N ASP A 186 16.59 -13.02 0.78
CA ASP A 186 16.97 -11.62 0.50
C ASP A 186 16.39 -11.10 -0.83
N HIS A 187 15.45 -11.82 -1.42
CA HIS A 187 14.80 -11.41 -2.66
C HIS A 187 13.66 -10.42 -2.35
N PRO A 188 13.73 -9.17 -2.85
CA PRO A 188 12.75 -8.13 -2.50
C PRO A 188 11.33 -8.49 -2.95
N GLY A 189 11.16 -8.98 -4.19
CA GLY A 189 9.85 -9.42 -4.68
C GLY A 189 9.20 -10.54 -3.85
N VAL A 190 9.97 -11.54 -3.40
CA VAL A 190 9.45 -12.60 -2.53
C VAL A 190 8.93 -12.04 -1.21
N LEU A 191 9.74 -11.21 -0.54
CA LEU A 191 9.37 -10.61 0.75
C LEU A 191 8.18 -9.66 0.62
N HIS A 192 8.23 -8.79 -0.39
CA HIS A 192 7.22 -7.78 -0.66
C HIS A 192 5.86 -8.40 -0.95
N TYR A 193 5.82 -9.37 -1.88
CA TYR A 193 4.55 -9.90 -2.35
C TYR A 193 3.92 -10.86 -1.32
N LEU A 194 4.72 -11.50 -0.45
CA LEU A 194 4.20 -12.21 0.72
C LEU A 194 3.52 -11.27 1.70
N ILE A 195 4.05 -10.06 1.90
CA ILE A 195 3.39 -9.05 2.75
C ILE A 195 2.02 -8.69 2.15
N HIS A 196 1.94 -8.37 0.86
CA HIS A 196 0.66 -8.09 0.21
C HIS A 196 -0.32 -9.26 0.23
N ALA A 197 0.18 -10.49 0.13
CA ALA A 197 -0.65 -11.70 0.17
C ALA A 197 -1.23 -11.98 1.57
N TYR A 198 -0.59 -11.48 2.63
CA TYR A 198 -1.00 -11.68 4.03
C TYR A 198 -1.47 -10.40 4.72
N ASP A 199 -1.78 -9.35 3.96
CA ASP A 199 -2.23 -8.06 4.49
C ASP A 199 -3.72 -8.07 4.85
N ASP A 200 -4.05 -8.89 5.85
CA ASP A 200 -5.33 -8.89 6.55
C ASP A 200 -5.13 -9.44 7.98
N PRO A 201 -6.03 -9.11 8.93
CA PRO A 201 -5.89 -9.53 10.33
C PRO A 201 -5.78 -11.05 10.54
N ILE A 202 -6.38 -11.86 9.67
CA ILE A 202 -6.41 -13.33 9.82
C ILE A 202 -5.06 -13.92 9.40
N HIS A 203 -4.49 -13.46 8.28
CA HIS A 203 -3.26 -14.04 7.72
C HIS A 203 -1.98 -13.28 8.09
N ALA A 204 -2.07 -12.06 8.62
CA ALA A 204 -0.92 -11.25 9.05
C ALA A 204 0.12 -12.01 9.91
N PRO A 205 -0.25 -12.94 10.82
CA PRO A 205 0.74 -13.74 11.55
C PRO A 205 1.71 -14.51 10.64
N LEU A 206 1.28 -14.96 9.46
CA LEU A 206 2.11 -15.67 8.47
C LEU A 206 3.09 -14.71 7.77
N GLY A 207 2.68 -13.47 7.53
CA GLY A 207 3.48 -12.42 6.90
C GLY A 207 4.55 -11.79 7.79
N LEU A 208 4.47 -11.98 9.11
CA LEU A 208 5.36 -11.32 10.08
C LEU A 208 6.85 -11.60 9.82
N ARG A 209 7.20 -12.82 9.38
CA ARG A 209 8.58 -13.19 9.04
C ARG A 209 9.13 -12.41 7.83
N ALA A 210 8.30 -12.15 6.83
CA ALA A 210 8.69 -11.34 5.67
C ALA A 210 8.78 -9.86 6.07
N ALA A 211 7.78 -9.34 6.80
CA ALA A 211 7.76 -7.96 7.30
C ALA A 211 8.99 -7.60 8.15
N ARG A 212 9.39 -8.48 9.08
CA ARG A 212 10.58 -8.27 9.93
C ARG A 212 11.89 -8.22 9.15
N ARG A 213 11.91 -8.72 7.91
CA ARG A 213 13.12 -8.77 7.10
C ARG A 213 13.17 -7.67 6.04
N TYR A 214 12.05 -7.37 5.40
CA TYR A 214 12.04 -6.63 4.15
C TYR A 214 12.70 -5.25 4.23
N ALA A 215 12.41 -4.47 5.27
CA ALA A 215 13.03 -3.15 5.46
C ALA A 215 14.57 -3.19 5.62
N ASN A 216 15.14 -4.30 6.09
CA ASN A 216 16.60 -4.47 6.16
C ASN A 216 17.19 -4.89 4.80
N VAL A 217 16.44 -5.65 4.01
CA VAL A 217 16.87 -6.15 2.71
C VAL A 217 16.84 -5.04 1.65
N ALA A 218 15.82 -4.19 1.68
CA ALA A 218 15.60 -3.12 0.72
C ALA A 218 15.53 -1.73 1.38
N SER A 219 16.47 -1.44 2.29
CA SER A 219 16.47 -0.23 3.12
C SER A 219 16.63 1.08 2.34
N SER A 220 17.02 1.02 1.05
CA SER A 220 17.16 2.20 0.20
C SER A 220 15.89 2.56 -0.57
N ALA A 221 14.78 1.83 -0.44
CA ALA A 221 13.50 2.16 -1.07
C ALA A 221 12.44 2.60 -0.04
N PRO A 222 11.85 3.81 -0.14
CA PRO A 222 10.80 4.28 0.76
C PRO A 222 9.63 3.30 0.88
N HIS A 223 9.14 2.78 -0.25
CA HIS A 223 8.05 1.81 -0.29
C HIS A 223 8.40 0.54 0.50
N ALA A 224 9.62 0.02 0.35
CA ALA A 224 10.06 -1.17 1.09
C ALA A 224 10.18 -0.95 2.60
N LEU A 225 10.50 0.27 3.05
CA LEU A 225 10.50 0.64 4.47
C LEU A 225 9.06 0.72 5.03
N HIS A 226 8.11 1.16 4.21
CA HIS A 226 6.69 1.25 4.55
C HIS A 226 6.04 -0.13 4.65
N MET A 227 6.31 -1.03 3.69
CA MET A 227 5.58 -2.30 3.53
C MET A 227 5.46 -3.16 4.80
N PRO A 228 6.48 -3.34 5.66
CA PRO A 228 6.32 -4.07 6.91
C PRO A 228 5.18 -3.57 7.80
N SER A 229 4.86 -2.27 7.71
CA SER A 229 3.80 -1.65 8.49
C SER A 229 2.41 -2.18 8.16
N HIS A 230 2.17 -2.74 6.97
CA HIS A 230 0.96 -3.47 6.65
C HIS A 230 0.73 -4.59 7.66
N ILE A 231 1.70 -5.51 7.82
CA ILE A 231 1.58 -6.61 8.80
C ILE A 231 1.58 -6.10 10.24
N PHE A 232 2.43 -5.14 10.58
CA PHE A 232 2.48 -4.62 11.95
C PHE A 232 1.17 -3.98 12.39
N LEU A 233 0.51 -3.23 11.50
CA LEU A 233 -0.79 -2.64 11.76
C LEU A 233 -1.85 -3.70 11.98
N GLN A 234 -1.91 -4.73 11.12
CA GLN A 234 -2.88 -5.82 11.27
C GLN A 234 -2.72 -6.61 12.57
N LEU A 235 -1.52 -6.57 13.18
CA LEU A 235 -1.24 -7.21 14.46
C LEU A 235 -1.30 -6.24 15.65
N GLY A 236 -1.65 -4.97 15.42
CA GLY A 236 -1.70 -3.94 16.44
C GLY A 236 -0.33 -3.62 17.06
N MET A 237 0.75 -3.78 16.29
CA MET A 237 2.14 -3.52 16.70
C MET A 237 2.48 -2.06 16.40
N TRP A 238 1.82 -1.14 17.09
CA TRP A 238 1.80 0.29 16.74
C TRP A 238 3.18 0.97 16.72
N ASP A 239 4.07 0.62 17.64
CA ASP A 239 5.42 1.17 17.69
C ASP A 239 6.24 0.76 16.45
N GLU A 240 6.08 -0.48 15.98
CA GLU A 240 6.68 -0.98 14.76
C GLU A 240 6.09 -0.28 13.52
N THR A 241 4.76 -0.14 13.47
CA THR A 241 4.07 0.60 12.41
C THR A 241 4.60 2.03 12.32
N ALA A 242 4.73 2.71 13.47
CA ALA A 242 5.27 4.07 13.53
C ALA A 242 6.72 4.12 13.00
N ARG A 243 7.63 3.27 13.52
CA ARG A 243 9.04 3.26 13.08
C ARG A 243 9.20 3.00 11.58
N SER A 244 8.44 2.06 11.02
CA SER A 244 8.47 1.78 9.58
C SER A 244 8.08 3.01 8.75
N ASN A 245 7.01 3.69 9.14
CA ASN A 245 6.49 4.85 8.41
C ASN A 245 7.31 6.13 8.65
N GLU A 246 7.91 6.31 9.82
CA GLU A 246 8.92 7.37 10.07
C GLU A 246 10.09 7.24 9.10
N ALA A 247 10.64 6.03 8.96
CA ALA A 247 11.77 5.76 8.07
C ALA A 247 11.38 5.93 6.59
N ALA A 248 10.23 5.39 6.18
CA ALA A 248 9.72 5.52 4.82
C ALA A 248 9.48 6.99 4.43
N TYR A 249 8.79 7.74 5.30
CA TYR A 249 8.50 9.15 5.06
C TYR A 249 9.78 9.99 4.99
N ALA A 250 10.72 9.78 5.91
CA ALA A 250 12.01 10.47 5.90
C ALA A 250 12.75 10.24 4.56
N LEU A 251 12.89 8.99 4.12
CA LEU A 251 13.59 8.65 2.89
C LEU A 251 12.85 9.15 1.63
N SER A 252 11.51 9.14 1.64
CA SER A 252 10.72 9.66 0.52
C SER A 252 11.00 11.16 0.26
N LYS A 253 11.23 11.94 1.32
CA LYS A 253 11.61 13.35 1.21
C LYS A 253 12.99 13.51 0.56
N GLU A 254 13.95 12.65 0.89
CA GLU A 254 15.26 12.63 0.25
C GLU A 254 15.18 12.29 -1.24
N TRP A 255 14.20 11.47 -1.64
CA TRP A 255 13.89 11.15 -3.03
C TRP A 255 13.14 12.26 -3.78
N GLY A 256 12.80 13.37 -3.10
CA GLY A 256 12.21 14.56 -3.69
C GLY A 256 10.68 14.54 -3.81
N LYS A 257 10.00 13.45 -3.42
CA LYS A 257 8.54 13.39 -3.33
C LYS A 257 8.15 12.79 -1.96
N PRO A 258 7.68 13.61 -1.01
CA PRO A 258 7.16 13.12 0.27
C PRO A 258 6.02 12.13 0.03
N ASP A 259 6.12 10.96 0.65
CA ASP A 259 5.08 9.93 0.56
C ASP A 259 3.96 10.20 1.59
N LEU A 260 2.88 10.83 1.13
CA LEU A 260 1.72 11.11 1.96
C LEU A 260 0.98 9.85 2.41
N HIS A 261 1.18 8.71 1.73
CA HIS A 261 0.59 7.45 2.17
C HIS A 261 1.24 6.98 3.48
N SER A 262 2.58 6.86 3.51
CA SER A 262 3.32 6.56 4.74
C SER A 262 3.04 7.56 5.87
N LEU A 263 2.87 8.86 5.54
CA LEU A 263 2.57 9.89 6.53
C LEU A 263 1.21 9.68 7.21
N GLN A 264 0.17 9.31 6.46
CA GLN A 264 -1.16 9.02 6.99
C GLN A 264 -1.13 7.81 7.94
N TRP A 265 -0.41 6.75 7.56
CA TRP A 265 -0.21 5.56 8.39
C TRP A 265 0.56 5.86 9.67
N LEU A 266 1.61 6.70 9.57
CA LEU A 266 2.35 7.17 10.73
C LEU A 266 1.45 7.92 11.71
N GLN A 267 0.63 8.84 11.20
CA GLN A 267 -0.28 9.60 12.06
C GLN A 267 -1.27 8.67 12.76
N TYR A 268 -1.83 7.71 12.04
CA TYR A 268 -2.73 6.74 12.63
C TYR A 268 -2.04 5.95 13.76
N ALA A 269 -0.80 5.47 13.55
CA ALA A 269 -0.04 4.79 14.60
C ALA A 269 0.24 5.68 15.83
N TYR A 270 0.51 6.98 15.63
CA TYR A 270 0.63 7.94 16.72
C TYR A 270 -0.68 8.12 17.50
N LEU A 271 -1.83 8.15 16.81
CA LEU A 271 -3.13 8.22 17.47
C LEU A 271 -3.38 6.95 18.32
N GLN A 272 -3.05 5.77 17.79
CA GLN A 272 -3.20 4.49 18.50
C GLN A 272 -2.24 4.32 19.69
N THR A 273 -1.20 5.14 19.77
CA THR A 273 -0.25 5.17 20.90
C THR A 273 -0.43 6.40 21.79
N HIS A 274 -1.54 7.14 21.62
CA HIS A 274 -1.85 8.38 22.34
C HIS A 274 -0.79 9.49 22.20
N ARG A 275 0.05 9.44 21.16
CA ARG A 275 1.01 10.50 20.81
C ARG A 275 0.32 11.64 20.06
N TYR A 276 -0.75 12.19 20.63
CA TYR A 276 -1.63 13.18 19.98
C TYR A 276 -0.89 14.44 19.53
N ALA A 277 0.03 14.96 20.35
CA ALA A 277 0.82 16.12 19.97
C ALA A 277 1.69 15.86 18.72
N ASP A 278 2.19 14.63 18.57
CA ASP A 278 3.02 14.24 17.42
C ASP A 278 2.13 14.04 16.19
N ALA A 279 0.99 13.36 16.35
CA ALA A 279 -0.02 13.20 15.29
C ALA A 279 -0.52 14.54 14.75
N LYS A 280 -0.74 15.54 15.62
CA LYS A 280 -1.17 16.89 15.22
C LYS A 280 -0.11 17.60 14.39
N ARG A 281 1.17 17.49 14.77
CA ARG A 281 2.28 18.12 14.03
C ARG A 281 2.43 17.56 12.60
N LEU A 282 2.04 16.32 12.35
CA LEU A 282 2.09 15.75 11.00
C LEU A 282 1.11 16.42 10.02
N LEU A 283 0.06 17.10 10.52
CA LEU A 283 -0.84 17.88 9.66
C LEU A 283 -0.09 19.03 8.98
N ASP A 284 0.90 19.62 9.65
CA ASP A 284 1.70 20.73 9.11
C ASP A 284 2.66 20.30 7.98
N GLU A 285 2.92 18.99 7.85
CA GLU A 285 3.76 18.45 6.78
C GLU A 285 3.01 18.37 5.43
N VAL A 286 1.67 18.43 5.43
CA VAL A 286 0.84 18.36 4.21
C VAL A 286 0.68 19.75 3.61
N LYS A 287 1.60 20.11 2.69
CA LYS A 287 1.68 21.48 2.12
C LYS A 287 0.63 21.78 1.05
N ASN A 288 0.15 20.76 0.33
CA ASN A 288 -0.83 20.90 -0.75
C ASN A 288 -2.12 20.18 -0.30
N HIS A 289 -3.22 20.93 -0.24
CA HIS A 289 -4.52 20.42 0.24
C HIS A 289 -5.24 19.49 -0.76
N ASP A 290 -4.61 19.10 -1.87
CA ASP A 290 -5.29 18.50 -3.05
C ASP A 290 -4.82 17.08 -3.45
N GLU A 291 -3.77 16.49 -2.84
CA GLU A 291 -3.47 15.08 -3.14
C GLU A 291 -4.40 14.16 -2.30
N ASP A 292 -5.38 13.55 -2.98
CA ASP A 292 -6.25 12.45 -2.51
C ASP A 292 -6.99 12.67 -1.17
N ASN A 293 -7.34 13.93 -0.84
CA ASN A 293 -7.94 14.31 0.45
C ASN A 293 -7.11 13.89 1.68
N ALA A 294 -5.81 13.60 1.53
CA ALA A 294 -4.96 13.07 2.59
C ALA A 294 -4.98 13.97 3.85
N HIS A 295 -4.92 15.29 3.66
CA HIS A 295 -4.96 16.24 4.76
C HIS A 295 -6.28 16.17 5.54
N GLU A 296 -7.42 16.21 4.83
CA GLU A 296 -8.72 16.16 5.48
C GLU A 296 -8.94 14.81 6.19
N ASN A 297 -8.54 13.69 5.57
CA ASN A 297 -8.62 12.37 6.20
C ASN A 297 -7.81 12.32 7.51
N MET A 298 -6.60 12.90 7.51
CA MET A 298 -5.79 13.03 8.73
C MET A 298 -6.47 13.89 9.81
N GLN A 299 -7.13 14.98 9.42
CA GLN A 299 -7.90 15.83 10.34
C GLN A 299 -9.09 15.07 10.94
N ILE A 300 -9.83 14.33 10.12
CA ILE A 300 -10.98 13.54 10.57
C ILE A 300 -10.50 12.43 11.53
N ARG A 301 -9.45 11.67 11.19
CA ARG A 301 -8.86 10.67 12.10
C ARG A 301 -8.46 11.30 13.43
N TYR A 302 -7.76 12.43 13.40
CA TYR A 302 -7.38 13.13 14.62
C TYR A 302 -8.62 13.52 15.44
N ALA A 303 -9.64 14.11 14.81
CA ALA A 303 -10.87 14.53 15.49
C ALA A 303 -11.68 13.37 16.07
N VAL A 304 -11.69 12.20 15.41
CA VAL A 304 -12.36 10.99 15.91
C VAL A 304 -11.68 10.47 17.16
N GLU A 305 -10.35 10.38 17.13
CA GLU A 305 -9.55 9.78 18.21
C GLU A 305 -9.40 10.70 19.43
N THR A 306 -9.57 12.02 19.25
CA THR A 306 -9.44 13.02 20.32
C THR A 306 -10.77 13.64 20.74
N GLY A 307 -11.74 13.71 19.84
CA GLY A 307 -12.96 14.51 19.99
C GLY A 307 -12.83 15.98 19.63
N GLU A 308 -11.67 16.45 19.14
CA GLU A 308 -11.42 17.86 18.77
C GLU A 308 -12.10 18.25 17.44
N TRP A 309 -13.39 18.00 17.27
CA TRP A 309 -14.13 18.27 16.03
C TRP A 309 -14.16 19.74 15.61
N SER A 310 -14.13 20.67 16.57
CA SER A 310 -14.11 22.11 16.28
C SER A 310 -12.72 22.65 15.95
N ALA A 311 -11.67 21.81 15.97
CA ALA A 311 -10.31 22.23 15.63
C ALA A 311 -10.10 22.38 14.10
N PHE A 312 -11.00 21.84 13.28
CA PHE A 312 -10.85 21.80 11.83
C PHE A 312 -12.11 22.27 11.10
N ASP A 313 -11.90 22.72 9.87
CA ASP A 313 -12.96 23.02 8.93
C ASP A 313 -12.98 21.96 7.83
N PHE A 314 -14.07 21.20 7.75
CA PHE A 314 -14.17 20.01 6.92
C PHE A 314 -14.89 20.32 5.59
N SER A 315 -14.32 19.83 4.49
CA SER A 315 -14.90 19.91 3.13
C SER A 315 -15.69 18.68 2.72
N SER A 316 -15.47 17.54 3.36
CA SER A 316 -16.24 16.31 3.21
C SER A 316 -17.60 16.44 3.89
N SER A 317 -18.61 15.73 3.36
CA SER A 317 -19.91 15.62 4.02
C SER A 317 -19.78 14.93 5.38
N PHE A 318 -18.93 13.90 5.48
CA PHE A 318 -18.68 13.19 6.72
C PHE A 318 -18.09 14.08 7.82
N GLY A 319 -16.97 14.75 7.55
CA GLY A 319 -16.36 15.65 8.53
C GLY A 319 -17.29 16.78 8.98
N ARG A 320 -18.03 17.40 8.04
CA ARG A 320 -19.06 18.39 8.39
C ARG A 320 -20.18 17.82 9.25
N GLY A 321 -20.66 16.62 8.92
CA GLY A 321 -21.72 15.93 9.64
C GLY A 321 -21.30 15.63 11.08
N MET A 322 -20.12 15.04 11.27
CA MET A 322 -19.57 14.74 12.59
C MET A 322 -19.39 16.00 13.44
N ARG A 323 -18.82 17.07 12.87
CA ARG A 323 -18.68 18.35 13.57
C ARG A 323 -20.04 18.94 13.95
N ALA A 324 -21.00 18.94 13.03
CA ALA A 324 -22.34 19.45 13.30
C ALA A 324 -23.08 18.65 14.38
N ILE A 325 -22.93 17.32 14.41
CA ILE A 325 -23.46 16.46 15.47
C ILE A 325 -22.81 16.80 16.82
N ALA A 326 -21.48 16.90 16.87
CA ALA A 326 -20.73 17.24 18.08
C ALA A 326 -21.12 18.63 18.64
N GLU A 327 -21.36 19.60 17.77
CA GLU A 327 -21.78 20.97 18.10
C GLU A 327 -23.31 21.11 18.27
N LYS A 328 -24.08 20.03 18.12
CA LYS A 328 -25.56 20.01 18.17
C LYS A 328 -26.24 20.93 17.15
N ARG A 329 -25.60 21.19 16.00
CA ARG A 329 -26.17 21.91 14.85
C ARG A 329 -26.96 20.96 13.95
N PHE A 330 -28.14 20.54 14.41
CA PHE A 330 -28.88 19.43 13.81
C PHE A 330 -29.34 19.65 12.36
N ASP A 331 -29.66 20.89 11.97
CA ASP A 331 -30.04 21.18 10.58
C ASP A 331 -28.84 21.02 9.62
N ASP A 332 -27.64 21.40 10.07
CA ASP A 332 -26.41 21.24 9.29
C ASP A 332 -25.99 19.77 9.23
N ALA A 333 -26.17 19.03 10.34
CA ALA A 333 -25.94 17.59 10.37
C ALA A 333 -26.85 16.84 9.38
N GLN A 334 -28.14 17.19 9.30
CA GLN A 334 -29.06 16.58 8.35
C GLN A 334 -28.65 16.83 6.89
N LYS A 335 -28.27 18.08 6.55
CA LYS A 335 -27.77 18.40 5.20
C LYS A 335 -26.51 17.62 4.85
N ALA A 336 -25.62 17.43 5.82
CA ALA A 336 -24.41 16.62 5.64
C ALA A 336 -24.75 15.14 5.39
N ILE A 337 -25.67 14.57 6.16
CA ILE A 337 -26.16 13.19 5.95
C ILE A 337 -26.79 13.03 4.55
N ASP A 338 -27.62 13.98 4.14
CA ASP A 338 -28.30 13.93 2.84
C ASP A 338 -27.33 14.02 1.65
N SER A 339 -26.18 14.68 1.84
CA SER A 339 -25.12 14.82 0.84
C SER A 339 -24.03 13.74 0.89
N THR A 340 -24.04 12.87 1.90
CA THR A 340 -23.08 11.77 2.01
C THR A 340 -23.46 10.63 1.07
N SER A 341 -22.54 10.27 0.18
CA SER A 341 -22.73 9.22 -0.83
C SER A 341 -22.25 7.85 -0.38
N ASP A 342 -21.23 7.79 0.48
CA ASP A 342 -20.76 6.54 1.04
C ASP A 342 -21.82 5.95 1.99
N GLU A 343 -22.12 4.66 1.82
CA GLU A 343 -23.20 4.00 2.55
C GLU A 343 -22.85 3.82 4.03
N VAL A 344 -21.61 3.44 4.35
CA VAL A 344 -21.16 3.22 5.73
C VAL A 344 -21.15 4.55 6.47
N GLU A 345 -20.45 5.56 5.94
CA GLU A 345 -20.38 6.90 6.52
C GLU A 345 -21.78 7.49 6.77
N LYS A 346 -22.70 7.34 5.80
CA LYS A 346 -24.07 7.85 5.93
C LYS A 346 -24.83 7.16 7.05
N LEU A 347 -24.71 5.85 7.18
CA LEU A 347 -25.38 5.08 8.23
C LEU A 347 -24.82 5.43 9.61
N GLU A 348 -23.50 5.62 9.73
CA GLU A 348 -22.84 6.05 10.96
C GLU A 348 -23.27 7.46 11.40
N LEU A 349 -23.24 8.42 10.47
CA LEU A 349 -23.72 9.78 10.75
C LEU A 349 -25.18 9.76 11.19
N THR A 350 -26.02 8.95 10.54
CA THR A 350 -27.44 8.85 10.88
C THR A 350 -27.63 8.23 12.27
N ALA A 351 -26.85 7.21 12.64
CA ALA A 351 -26.87 6.60 13.96
C ALA A 351 -26.45 7.60 15.06
N LEU A 352 -25.34 8.31 14.85
CA LEU A 352 -24.82 9.32 15.76
C LEU A 352 -25.76 10.52 15.89
N PHE A 353 -26.37 10.96 14.79
CA PHE A 353 -27.37 12.02 14.79
C PHE A 353 -28.63 11.63 15.58
N ALA A 354 -29.12 10.40 15.41
CA ALA A 354 -30.25 9.88 16.18
C ALA A 354 -29.92 9.80 17.67
N SER A 355 -28.73 9.31 18.04
CA SER A 355 -28.24 9.26 19.43
C SER A 355 -28.16 10.66 20.04
N ALA A 356 -27.57 11.63 19.34
CA ALA A 356 -27.45 13.02 19.81
C ALA A 356 -28.80 13.71 20.06
N ARG A 357 -29.87 13.22 19.41
CA ARG A 357 -31.26 13.68 19.59
C ARG A 357 -32.05 12.86 20.60
N GLY A 358 -31.42 11.90 21.28
CA GLY A 358 -32.07 11.02 22.25
C GLY A 358 -32.96 9.94 21.63
N ASN A 359 -32.88 9.72 20.32
CA ASN A 359 -33.63 8.66 19.63
C ASN A 359 -32.81 7.36 19.61
N THR A 360 -32.78 6.69 20.76
CA THR A 360 -32.03 5.44 20.96
C THR A 360 -32.39 4.35 19.95
N SER A 361 -33.69 4.15 19.68
CA SER A 361 -34.14 3.04 18.83
C SER A 361 -33.61 3.17 17.40
N ASP A 362 -33.67 4.38 16.83
CA ASP A 362 -33.09 4.63 15.51
C ASP A 362 -31.57 4.60 15.53
N ALA A 363 -30.93 5.11 16.57
CA ALA A 363 -29.47 5.08 16.70
C ALA A 363 -28.93 3.63 16.62
N LEU A 364 -29.51 2.72 17.40
CA LEU A 364 -29.14 1.31 17.39
C LEU A 364 -29.45 0.64 16.04
N ARG A 365 -30.60 0.95 15.44
CA ARG A 365 -30.98 0.40 14.13
C ARG A 365 -30.01 0.81 13.02
N PHE A 366 -29.64 2.09 12.94
CA PHE A 366 -28.72 2.57 11.91
C PHE A 366 -27.28 2.09 12.14
N ALA A 367 -26.84 1.96 13.39
CA ALA A 367 -25.53 1.37 13.68
C ALA A 367 -25.44 -0.11 13.28
N GLN A 368 -26.52 -0.89 13.46
CA GLN A 368 -26.57 -2.27 12.94
C GLN A 368 -26.53 -2.33 11.41
N LEU A 369 -27.18 -1.38 10.73
CA LEU A 369 -27.10 -1.28 9.28
C LEU A 369 -25.68 -0.90 8.83
N ALA A 370 -24.99 -0.02 9.56
CA ALA A 370 -23.59 0.34 9.28
C ALA A 370 -22.67 -0.89 9.39
N ILE A 371 -22.83 -1.74 10.41
CA ILE A 371 -22.13 -3.02 10.53
C ILE A 371 -22.37 -3.88 9.28
N ALA A 372 -23.63 -4.06 8.88
CA ALA A 372 -23.96 -4.89 7.73
C ALA A 372 -23.44 -4.32 6.39
N ALA A 373 -23.18 -3.01 6.32
CA ALA A 373 -22.54 -2.37 5.17
C ALA A 373 -21.01 -2.54 5.22
N GLU A 374 -20.37 -2.26 6.35
CA GLU A 374 -18.92 -2.40 6.57
C GLU A 374 -18.45 -3.84 6.35
N GLU A 375 -19.18 -4.85 6.86
CA GLU A 375 -18.81 -6.26 6.70
C GLU A 375 -18.83 -6.73 5.23
N LYS A 376 -19.57 -6.06 4.34
CA LYS A 376 -19.55 -6.35 2.90
C LYS A 376 -18.29 -5.82 2.21
N LEU A 377 -17.65 -4.80 2.78
CA LEU A 377 -16.37 -4.27 2.29
C LEU A 377 -15.21 -5.20 2.62
N GLY A 378 -15.43 -6.18 3.51
CA GLY A 378 -14.45 -7.19 3.83
C GLY A 378 -13.65 -6.95 5.10
N VAL A 379 -12.49 -7.62 5.20
CA VAL A 379 -11.51 -7.37 6.26
C VAL A 379 -10.64 -6.16 5.89
N PRO A 380 -10.31 -5.27 6.85
CA PRO A 380 -9.54 -4.07 6.56
C PRO A 380 -8.10 -4.40 6.13
N SER A 381 -7.58 -3.66 5.15
CA SER A 381 -6.18 -3.65 4.73
C SER A 381 -5.60 -2.27 5.00
N GLY A 382 -4.78 -2.14 6.05
CA GLY A 382 -4.26 -0.86 6.54
C GLY A 382 -5.18 -0.13 7.53
N PRO A 383 -4.93 1.17 7.79
CA PRO A 383 -5.77 1.99 8.64
C PRO A 383 -7.23 1.95 8.14
N PRO A 384 -8.23 1.84 9.02
CA PRO A 384 -9.63 1.75 8.61
C PRO A 384 -10.02 2.93 7.71
N ASP A 385 -10.56 2.70 6.52
CA ASP A 385 -11.08 3.79 5.67
C ASP A 385 -12.23 4.51 6.39
N ASP A 386 -13.08 3.75 7.07
CA ASP A 386 -14.09 4.24 8.01
C ASP A 386 -13.42 4.73 9.29
N PHE A 387 -13.56 6.02 9.60
CA PHE A 387 -12.76 6.65 10.65
C PHE A 387 -13.02 6.10 12.06
N LYS A 388 -14.21 5.53 12.30
CA LYS A 388 -14.54 4.75 13.49
C LYS A 388 -15.12 3.41 13.04
N PRO A 389 -14.58 2.25 13.45
CA PRO A 389 -15.18 0.96 13.08
C PRO A 389 -16.64 0.81 13.52
N ALA A 390 -17.51 0.28 12.66
CA ALA A 390 -18.96 0.25 12.88
C ALA A 390 -19.36 -0.57 14.12
N HIS A 391 -18.66 -1.68 14.38
CA HIS A 391 -18.83 -2.48 15.61
C HIS A 391 -18.47 -1.68 16.88
N GLU A 392 -17.44 -0.83 16.82
CA GLU A 392 -17.05 0.02 17.95
C GLU A 392 -18.14 1.07 18.24
N LEU A 393 -18.66 1.72 17.19
CA LEU A 393 -19.79 2.65 17.29
C LEU A 393 -21.02 1.99 17.93
N TYR A 394 -21.39 0.80 17.45
CA TYR A 394 -22.56 0.10 17.98
C TYR A 394 -22.36 -0.33 19.45
N GLY A 395 -21.16 -0.83 19.79
CA GLY A 395 -20.79 -1.15 21.17
C GLY A 395 -20.94 0.04 22.12
N GLU A 396 -20.48 1.23 21.71
CA GLU A 396 -20.65 2.45 22.50
C GLU A 396 -22.12 2.85 22.69
N LEU A 397 -22.94 2.74 21.65
CA LEU A 397 -24.37 3.04 21.73
C LEU A 397 -25.10 2.04 22.65
N LEU A 398 -24.69 0.77 22.65
CA LEU A 398 -25.22 -0.25 23.58
C LEU A 398 -24.86 0.07 25.04
N LEU A 399 -23.64 0.56 25.30
CA LEU A 399 -23.26 1.01 26.64
C LEU A 399 -24.11 2.19 27.12
N GLN A 400 -24.51 3.11 26.23
CA GLN A 400 -25.38 4.24 26.59
C GLN A 400 -26.77 3.80 27.08
N VAL A 401 -27.20 2.59 26.75
CA VAL A 401 -28.51 2.03 27.12
C VAL A 401 -28.43 0.80 28.01
N ASP A 402 -27.34 0.70 28.77
CA ASP A 402 -27.12 -0.34 29.78
C ASP A 402 -27.20 -1.79 29.22
N ARG A 403 -26.64 -1.99 28.01
CA ARG A 403 -26.50 -3.31 27.35
C ARG A 403 -25.02 -3.76 27.26
N PRO A 404 -24.29 -3.87 28.39
CA PRO A 404 -22.83 -4.08 28.37
C PRO A 404 -22.40 -5.46 27.84
N LYS A 405 -23.24 -6.50 27.98
CA LYS A 405 -22.91 -7.83 27.45
C LYS A 405 -22.87 -7.83 25.92
N GLU A 406 -23.86 -7.20 25.30
CA GLU A 406 -23.94 -7.08 23.85
C GLU A 406 -22.86 -6.12 23.34
N ALA A 407 -22.56 -5.05 24.08
CA ALA A 407 -21.45 -4.16 23.75
C ALA A 407 -20.10 -4.91 23.73
N LEU A 408 -19.87 -5.78 24.72
CA LEU A 408 -18.65 -6.59 24.79
C LEU A 408 -18.48 -7.48 23.54
N GLU A 409 -19.56 -8.11 23.07
CA GLU A 409 -19.52 -8.91 21.84
C GLU A 409 -19.10 -8.07 20.62
N GLN A 410 -19.60 -6.83 20.51
CA GLN A 410 -19.23 -5.93 19.43
C GLN A 410 -17.76 -5.49 19.51
N PHE A 411 -17.26 -5.15 20.70
CA PHE A 411 -15.85 -4.80 20.87
C PHE A 411 -14.92 -5.98 20.58
N GLN A 412 -15.33 -7.21 20.91
CA GLN A 412 -14.58 -8.41 20.55
C GLN A 412 -14.49 -8.59 19.04
N THR A 413 -15.58 -8.42 18.31
CA THR A 413 -15.57 -8.47 16.83
C THR A 413 -14.72 -7.35 16.24
N SER A 414 -14.81 -6.13 16.77
CA SER A 414 -13.97 -5.01 16.36
C SER A 414 -12.48 -5.31 16.53
N LEU A 415 -12.07 -5.95 17.65
CA LEU A 415 -10.68 -6.34 17.89
C LEU A 415 -10.18 -7.49 17.02
N LEU A 416 -11.07 -8.35 16.50
CA LEU A 416 -10.69 -9.35 15.49
C LEU A 416 -10.40 -8.69 14.13
N ARG A 417 -11.06 -7.57 13.82
CA ARG A 417 -10.87 -6.79 12.59
C ARG A 417 -9.73 -5.77 12.72
N THR A 418 -9.52 -5.21 13.91
CA THR A 418 -8.53 -4.17 14.21
C THR A 418 -7.81 -4.47 15.54
N PRO A 419 -6.85 -5.41 15.57
CA PRO A 419 -6.18 -5.82 16.80
C PRO A 419 -5.48 -4.68 17.54
N ASN A 420 -5.57 -4.70 18.88
CA ASN A 420 -5.00 -3.71 19.80
C ASN A 420 -5.32 -2.23 19.48
N ARG A 421 -6.38 -1.95 18.72
CA ARG A 421 -6.87 -0.58 18.51
C ARG A 421 -7.16 0.09 19.85
N ALA A 422 -6.63 1.29 20.04
CA ALA A 422 -6.86 2.05 21.25
C ALA A 422 -8.29 2.58 21.28
N LEU A 423 -8.97 2.41 22.41
CA LEU A 423 -10.21 3.14 22.64
C LEU A 423 -9.90 4.63 22.81
N ARG A 424 -10.77 5.48 22.28
CA ARG A 424 -10.75 6.91 22.59
C ARG A 424 -10.74 7.10 24.11
N THR A 425 -9.71 7.73 24.63
CA THR A 425 -9.73 8.18 26.03
C THR A 425 -10.80 9.25 26.16
N ARG A 426 -11.88 8.97 26.90
CA ARG A 426 -12.79 10.04 27.34
C ARG A 426 -11.98 10.95 28.25
N THR A 427 -11.58 12.12 27.75
CA THR A 427 -11.18 13.20 28.64
C THR A 427 -12.38 13.51 29.52
N SER A 428 -12.20 13.25 30.81
CA SER A 428 -13.17 13.42 31.89
C SER A 428 -13.69 14.83 32.00
#